data_AF-A0A350NZ26-F1
#
_entry.id   AF-A0A350NZ26-F1
#
_cell.length_a   1.000
_cell.length_b   1.000
_cell.length_c   1.000
_cell.angle_alpha   90.00
_cell.angle_beta   90.00
_cell.angle_gamma   90.00
#
_symmetry.space_group_name_H-M   'P 1'
#
loop_
_entity.id
_entity.type
_entity.pdbx_description
1 polymer ?
#
loop_
_entity_poly.entity_id
_entity_poly.type
_entity_poly.pdbx_seq_one_letter_code
_entity_poly.pdbx_strand_id
1 'polypeptide(L)'
;NFQAVAQAYLSANPQDRVPEGASPAEYYRLLKKAMLAWSENTLPEALVEETWQQFEARAANVLTSLQNSSAQRILVVSSGGAIAMMLKHILGYSAPMVINMNLQIRNASFTQCYANSRSIHLNNFNSVPHLDVIEKLHAITYS
;
A
#
# COMPACT_ATOMS: atom_id res chain seq x y z
N ASN A 1 4.20 8.44 5.33
CA ASN A 1 5.30 7.45 5.29
C ASN A 1 4.98 6.28 6.24
N PHE A 2 5.04 5.00 5.82
CA PHE A 2 4.67 3.87 6.71
C PHE A 2 5.63 3.65 7.89
N GLN A 3 6.90 4.03 7.74
CA GLN A 3 7.83 4.02 8.88
C GLN A 3 7.39 5.02 9.94
N ALA A 4 6.89 6.20 9.55
CA ALA A 4 6.33 7.18 10.48
C ALA A 4 5.09 6.63 11.20
N VAL A 5 4.22 5.89 10.51
CA VAL A 5 3.07 5.21 11.15
C VAL A 5 3.53 4.17 12.18
N ALA A 6 4.54 3.37 11.86
CA ALA A 6 5.11 2.41 12.80
C ALA A 6 5.76 3.10 14.02
N GLN A 7 6.46 4.22 13.81
CA GLN A 7 7.03 5.03 14.89
C GLN A 7 5.94 5.64 15.78
N ALA A 8 4.90 6.22 15.19
CA ALA A 8 3.75 6.76 15.91
C ALA A 8 3.08 5.70 16.77
N TYR A 9 2.89 4.50 16.21
CA TYR A 9 2.33 3.36 16.94
C TYR A 9 3.21 2.93 18.11
N LEU A 10 4.53 2.84 17.93
CA LEU A 10 5.46 2.47 19.00
C LEU A 10 5.57 3.55 20.08
N SER A 11 5.45 4.82 19.74
CA SER A 11 5.38 5.91 20.73
C SER A 11 4.15 5.78 21.64
N ALA A 12 3.02 5.34 21.08
CA ALA A 12 1.80 5.06 21.84
C ALA A 12 1.80 3.66 22.51
N ASN A 13 2.56 2.71 21.98
CA ASN A 13 2.63 1.30 22.43
C ASN A 13 4.08 0.81 22.58
N PRO A 14 4.85 1.33 23.56
CA PRO A 14 6.27 1.00 23.70
C PRO A 14 6.54 -0.49 23.93
N GLN A 15 5.58 -1.21 24.52
CA GLN A 15 5.65 -2.66 24.78
C GLN A 15 5.66 -3.53 23.51
N ASP A 16 5.18 -3.01 22.38
CA ASP A 16 5.16 -3.73 21.10
C ASP A 16 6.47 -3.58 20.30
N ARG A 17 7.50 -2.95 20.90
CA ARG A 17 8.79 -2.74 20.26
C ARG A 17 9.45 -4.08 19.91
N VAL A 18 9.83 -4.19 18.64
CA VAL A 18 10.55 -5.34 18.11
C VAL A 18 12.06 -5.18 18.41
N PRO A 19 12.75 -6.21 18.92
CA PRO A 19 14.19 -6.15 19.20
C PRO A 19 15.03 -5.87 17.95
N GLU A 20 16.23 -5.33 18.17
CA GLU A 20 17.21 -5.17 17.09
C GLU A 20 17.65 -6.55 16.56
N GLY A 21 17.75 -6.69 15.24
CA GLY A 21 18.04 -7.96 14.58
C GLY A 21 16.87 -8.95 14.50
N ALA A 22 15.66 -8.53 14.87
CA ALA A 22 14.46 -9.36 14.72
C ALA A 22 14.19 -9.76 13.27
N SER A 23 13.42 -10.83 13.11
CA SER A 23 13.08 -11.36 11.79
C SER A 23 12.18 -10.38 11.01
N PRO A 24 12.22 -10.39 9.67
CA PRO A 24 11.29 -9.62 8.85
C PRO A 24 9.81 -9.90 9.21
N ALA A 25 9.48 -11.14 9.58
CA ALA A 25 8.14 -11.54 9.98
C ALA A 25 7.63 -10.79 11.23
N GLU A 26 8.50 -10.56 12.22
CA GLU A 26 8.14 -9.81 13.42
C GLU A 26 7.93 -8.33 13.12
N TYR A 27 8.78 -7.75 12.27
CA TYR A 27 8.60 -6.39 11.79
C TYR A 27 7.28 -6.25 11.00
N TYR A 28 6.93 -7.21 10.14
CA TYR A 28 5.66 -7.21 9.42
C TYR A 28 4.45 -7.29 10.35
N ARG A 29 4.54 -8.07 11.43
CA ARG A 29 3.47 -8.15 12.43
C ARG A 29 3.28 -6.81 13.13
N LEU A 30 4.37 -6.12 13.51
CA LEU A 30 4.32 -4.77 14.07
C LEU A 30 3.69 -3.79 13.06
N LEU A 31 4.16 -3.79 11.82
CA LEU A 31 3.65 -2.88 10.78
C LEU A 31 2.15 -3.09 10.55
N LYS A 32 1.67 -4.33 10.52
CA LYS A 32 0.25 -4.64 10.40
C LYS A 32 -0.57 -4.07 11.56
N LYS A 33 -0.09 -4.20 12.81
CA LYS A 33 -0.74 -3.60 13.98
C LYS A 33 -0.80 -2.07 13.88
N ALA A 34 0.33 -1.46 13.52
CA ALA A 34 0.43 -0.01 13.37
C ALA A 34 -0.52 0.53 12.30
N MET A 35 -0.57 -0.12 11.13
CA MET A 35 -1.48 0.26 10.04
C MET A 35 -2.96 0.06 10.42
N LEU A 36 -3.29 -0.98 11.19
CA LEU A 36 -4.67 -1.19 11.68
C LEU A 36 -5.07 -0.06 12.64
N ALA A 37 -4.24 0.22 13.64
CA ALA A 37 -4.46 1.32 14.57
C ALA A 37 -4.63 2.67 13.86
N TRP A 38 -3.79 2.92 12.85
CA TRP A 38 -3.90 4.10 11.99
C TRP A 38 -5.22 4.14 11.21
N SER A 39 -5.64 3.00 10.63
CA SER A 39 -6.90 2.92 9.87
C SER A 39 -8.16 3.08 10.73
N GLU A 40 -8.06 2.76 12.01
CA GLU A 40 -9.14 2.86 13.01
C GLU A 40 -9.13 4.22 13.74
N ASN A 41 -8.23 5.14 13.37
CA ASN A 41 -8.02 6.43 14.05
C ASN A 41 -7.74 6.30 15.55
N THR A 42 -7.11 5.20 15.97
CA THR A 42 -6.73 5.00 17.39
C THR A 42 -5.33 5.53 17.71
N LEU A 43 -4.57 5.95 16.69
CA LEU A 43 -3.34 6.69 16.87
C LEU A 43 -3.63 8.18 17.12
N PRO A 44 -2.95 8.82 18.09
CA PRO A 44 -3.06 10.26 18.28
C PRO A 44 -2.68 11.02 17.00
N GLU A 45 -3.53 11.95 16.56
CA GLU A 45 -3.31 12.74 15.33
C GLU A 45 -1.97 13.49 15.36
N ALA A 46 -1.55 13.99 16.53
CA ALA A 46 -0.28 14.68 16.70
C ALA A 46 0.96 13.80 16.44
N LEU A 47 0.81 12.48 16.39
CA LEU A 47 1.90 11.54 16.13
C LEU A 47 1.96 11.08 14.66
N VAL A 48 0.94 11.38 13.84
CA VAL A 48 0.87 10.96 12.44
C VAL A 48 0.95 12.17 11.50
N GLU A 49 1.76 12.06 10.45
CA GLU A 49 1.91 13.13 9.45
C GLU A 49 0.67 13.27 8.55
N GLU A 50 -0.05 12.18 8.33
CA GLU A 50 -1.23 12.07 7.45
C GLU A 50 -2.21 11.10 8.12
N THR A 51 -3.49 11.44 8.17
CA THR A 51 -4.54 10.53 8.65
C THR A 51 -4.87 9.47 7.61
N TRP A 52 -5.51 8.37 8.01
CA TRP A 52 -5.95 7.35 7.06
C TRP A 52 -6.88 7.94 5.98
N GLN A 53 -7.79 8.83 6.37
CA GLN A 53 -8.76 9.45 5.46
C GLN A 53 -8.07 10.40 4.47
N GLN A 54 -7.04 11.13 4.90
CA GLN A 54 -6.24 11.97 4.01
C GLN A 54 -5.49 11.10 2.98
N PHE A 55 -4.91 9.99 3.42
CA PHE A 55 -4.25 9.04 2.52
C PHE A 55 -5.22 8.42 1.50
N GLU A 56 -6.39 7.98 1.97
CA GLU A 56 -7.45 7.41 1.13
C GLU A 56 -7.97 8.42 0.10
N ALA A 57 -8.21 9.67 0.52
CA ALA A 57 -8.65 10.75 -0.35
C ALA A 57 -7.59 11.10 -1.41
N ARG A 58 -6.31 11.13 -1.04
CA ARG A 58 -5.21 11.37 -1.98
C ARG A 58 -5.14 10.30 -3.05
N ALA A 59 -5.32 9.02 -2.70
CA ALA A 59 -5.37 7.93 -3.68
C ALA A 59 -6.61 8.04 -4.60
N ALA A 60 -7.78 8.40 -4.06
CA ALA A 60 -8.99 8.64 -4.84
C ALA A 60 -8.79 9.78 -5.86
N ASN A 61 -8.20 10.89 -5.45
CA ASN A 61 -7.93 12.05 -6.31
C ASN A 61 -7.01 11.71 -7.48
N VAL A 62 -6.04 10.81 -7.28
CA VAL A 62 -5.21 10.30 -8.37
C VAL A 62 -6.06 9.52 -9.38
N LEU A 63 -6.91 8.59 -8.93
CA LEU A 63 -7.81 7.84 -9.83
C LEU A 63 -8.73 8.77 -10.62
N THR A 64 -9.32 9.78 -9.99
CA THR A 64 -10.14 10.79 -10.67
C THR A 64 -9.33 11.53 -11.74
N SER A 65 -8.09 11.92 -11.42
CA SER A 65 -7.20 12.61 -12.37
C SER A 65 -6.83 11.73 -13.56
N LEU A 66 -6.63 10.41 -13.34
CA LEU A 66 -6.37 9.43 -14.39
C LEU A 66 -7.59 9.26 -15.31
N GLN A 67 -8.81 9.18 -14.77
CA GLN A 67 -10.04 9.05 -15.57
C GLN A 67 -10.35 10.30 -16.39
N ASN A 68 -9.96 11.48 -15.92
CA ASN A 68 -10.13 12.74 -16.62
C ASN A 68 -9.02 13.05 -17.64
N SER A 69 -7.98 12.20 -17.71
CA SER A 69 -6.90 12.36 -18.66
C SER A 69 -7.36 12.00 -20.08
N SER A 70 -6.87 12.73 -21.08
CA SER A 70 -7.02 12.36 -22.50
C SER A 70 -5.98 11.32 -22.97
N ALA A 71 -5.03 10.95 -22.11
CA ALA A 71 -3.98 10.00 -22.44
C ALA A 71 -4.55 8.58 -22.59
N GLN A 72 -4.19 7.89 -23.66
CA GLN A 72 -4.64 6.51 -23.91
C GLN A 72 -3.93 5.46 -23.04
N ARG A 73 -2.71 5.77 -22.57
CA ARG A 73 -1.90 4.90 -21.72
C ARG A 73 -1.17 5.74 -20.70
N ILE A 74 -1.28 5.38 -19.42
CA ILE A 74 -0.66 6.10 -18.31
C ILE A 74 0.15 5.11 -17.48
N LEU A 75 1.41 5.46 -17.20
CA LEU A 75 2.24 4.74 -16.25
C LEU A 75 2.29 5.52 -14.93
N VAL A 76 1.93 4.85 -13.85
CA VAL A 76 2.02 5.39 -12.49
C VAL A 76 3.08 4.60 -11.72
N VAL A 77 4.14 5.27 -11.29
CA VAL A 77 5.18 4.68 -10.43
C VAL A 77 4.87 5.08 -8.98
N SER A 78 4.64 4.09 -8.12
CA SER A 78 4.17 4.32 -6.75
C SER A 78 4.62 3.21 -5.80
N SER A 79 4.17 3.28 -4.54
CA SER A 79 4.44 2.28 -3.50
C SER A 79 3.30 1.25 -3.37
N GLY A 80 3.60 0.11 -2.72
CA GLY A 80 2.61 -0.94 -2.45
C GLY A 80 1.36 -0.42 -1.73
N GLY A 81 1.54 0.45 -0.73
CA GLY A 81 0.40 0.99 0.00
C GLY A 81 -0.51 1.86 -0.85
N ALA A 82 0.06 2.69 -1.73
CA ALA A 82 -0.73 3.52 -2.65
C ALA A 82 -1.46 2.66 -3.69
N ILE A 83 -0.81 1.61 -4.22
CA ILE A 83 -1.45 0.63 -5.12
C ILE A 83 -2.60 -0.07 -4.39
N ALA A 84 -2.39 -0.57 -3.18
CA ALA A 84 -3.42 -1.21 -2.38
C ALA A 84 -4.57 -0.24 -2.02
N MET A 85 -4.29 1.05 -1.80
CA MET A 85 -5.34 2.04 -1.56
C MET A 85 -6.12 2.36 -2.85
N MET A 86 -5.46 2.45 -4.00
CA MET A 86 -6.18 2.60 -5.28
C MET A 86 -7.06 1.39 -5.58
N LEU A 87 -6.57 0.18 -5.32
CA LEU A 87 -7.35 -1.05 -5.48
C LEU A 87 -8.56 -1.13 -4.54
N LYS A 88 -8.50 -0.48 -3.36
CA LYS A 88 -9.66 -0.31 -2.47
C LYS A 88 -10.82 0.36 -3.21
N HIS A 89 -10.54 1.46 -3.89
CA HIS A 89 -11.53 2.24 -4.64
C HIS A 89 -12.02 1.50 -5.89
N ILE A 90 -11.16 0.66 -6.50
CA ILE A 90 -11.50 -0.12 -7.70
C ILE A 90 -12.34 -1.37 -7.36
N LEU A 91 -12.03 -2.05 -6.26
CA LEU A 91 -12.61 -3.36 -5.90
C LEU A 91 -13.57 -3.32 -4.70
N GLY A 92 -13.67 -2.20 -3.99
CA GLY A 92 -14.63 -1.98 -2.91
C GLY A 92 -14.30 -2.68 -1.58
N TYR A 93 -13.03 -2.94 -1.28
CA TYR A 93 -12.66 -3.67 -0.06
C TYR A 93 -12.40 -2.80 1.18
N SER A 94 -12.37 -3.43 2.35
CA SER A 94 -12.21 -2.78 3.67
C SER A 94 -10.77 -2.31 3.94
N ALA A 95 -10.59 -1.47 4.97
CA ALA A 95 -9.25 -1.00 5.38
C ALA A 95 -8.30 -2.15 5.79
N PRO A 96 -8.73 -3.18 6.55
CA PRO A 96 -7.90 -4.36 6.79
C PRO A 96 -7.43 -5.06 5.50
N MET A 97 -8.24 -5.03 4.45
CA MET A 97 -7.85 -5.59 3.15
C MET A 97 -6.81 -4.72 2.44
N VAL A 98 -6.86 -3.38 2.55
CA VAL A 98 -5.77 -2.50 2.07
C VAL A 98 -4.44 -2.91 2.69
N ILE A 99 -4.43 -3.15 4.01
CA ILE A 99 -3.23 -3.54 4.75
C ILE A 99 -2.72 -4.90 4.29
N ASN A 100 -3.61 -5.88 4.13
CA ASN A 100 -3.25 -7.19 3.61
C ASN A 100 -2.64 -7.08 2.20
N MET A 101 -3.35 -6.39 1.29
CA MET A 101 -2.93 -6.23 -0.10
C MET A 101 -1.59 -5.50 -0.22
N ASN A 102 -1.35 -4.46 0.59
CA ASN A 102 -0.05 -3.78 0.65
C ASN A 102 1.10 -4.76 0.88
N LEU A 103 0.94 -5.67 1.85
CA LEU A 103 1.95 -6.66 2.21
C LEU A 103 2.15 -7.76 1.15
N GLN A 104 1.23 -7.91 0.20
CA GLN A 104 1.38 -8.86 -0.91
C GLN A 104 2.13 -8.28 -2.11
N ILE A 105 2.27 -6.96 -2.21
CA ILE A 105 2.83 -6.31 -3.40
C ILE A 105 4.35 -6.47 -3.43
N ARG A 106 4.84 -7.08 -4.50
CA ARG A 106 6.26 -7.30 -4.77
C ARG A 106 6.91 -6.02 -5.26
N ASN A 107 8.18 -5.86 -4.90
CA ASN A 107 9.02 -4.81 -5.44
C ASN A 107 9.15 -4.99 -6.97
N ALA A 108 9.17 -3.86 -7.68
CA ALA A 108 9.20 -3.80 -9.14
C ALA A 108 8.03 -4.50 -9.87
N SER A 109 6.97 -4.90 -9.16
CA SER A 109 5.76 -5.41 -9.83
C SER A 109 5.00 -4.31 -10.55
N PHE A 110 4.16 -4.71 -11.51
CA PHE A 110 3.15 -3.83 -12.08
C PHE A 110 1.75 -4.39 -11.88
N THR A 111 0.80 -3.46 -11.78
CA THR A 111 -0.64 -3.70 -11.74
C THR A 111 -1.23 -2.97 -12.94
N GLN A 112 -2.04 -3.67 -13.73
CA GLN A 112 -2.67 -3.14 -14.94
C GLN A 112 -4.16 -3.00 -14.73
N CYS A 113 -4.70 -1.84 -15.07
CA CYS A 113 -6.13 -1.57 -15.08
C CYS A 113 -6.56 -1.05 -16.46
N TYR A 114 -7.81 -1.32 -16.82
CA TYR A 114 -8.49 -0.65 -17.93
C TYR A 114 -9.44 0.40 -17.37
N ALA A 115 -9.35 1.63 -17.88
CA ALA A 115 -10.17 2.74 -17.46
C ALA A 115 -10.99 3.30 -18.62
N ASN A 116 -12.18 3.78 -18.30
CA ASN A 116 -12.99 4.64 -19.14
C ASN A 116 -13.52 5.81 -18.29
N SER A 117 -14.33 6.68 -18.89
CA SER A 117 -14.88 7.87 -18.21
C SER A 117 -15.80 7.57 -17.02
N ARG A 118 -16.24 6.32 -16.83
CA ARG A 118 -17.16 5.90 -15.76
C ARG A 118 -16.51 4.98 -14.74
N SER A 119 -15.60 4.11 -15.15
CA SER A 119 -15.05 3.06 -14.29
C SER A 119 -13.60 2.74 -14.59
N ILE A 120 -12.94 2.18 -13.58
CA ILE A 120 -11.63 1.54 -13.69
C ILE A 120 -11.80 0.08 -13.28
N HIS A 121 -11.24 -0.83 -14.05
CA HIS A 121 -11.31 -2.27 -13.82
C HIS A 121 -9.91 -2.86 -13.73
N LEU A 122 -9.65 -3.66 -12.70
CA LEU A 122 -8.40 -4.40 -12.56
C LEU A 122 -8.32 -5.50 -13.63
N ASN A 123 -7.20 -5.54 -14.35
CA ASN A 123 -6.90 -6.59 -15.34
C ASN A 123 -5.82 -7.56 -14.83
N ASN A 124 -4.77 -7.01 -14.23
CA ASN A 124 -3.64 -7.80 -13.74
C ASN A 124 -3.10 -7.14 -12.46
N PHE A 125 -2.74 -7.96 -11.48
CA PHE A 125 -2.22 -7.51 -10.20
C PHE A 125 -0.84 -8.11 -9.93
N ASN A 126 0.08 -7.27 -9.46
CA ASN A 126 1.33 -7.70 -8.82
C ASN A 126 2.22 -8.62 -9.68
N SER A 127 2.23 -8.34 -10.98
CA SER A 127 2.96 -9.13 -11.98
C SER A 127 4.42 -8.72 -12.08
N VAL A 128 5.31 -9.71 -12.20
CA VAL A 128 6.77 -9.54 -12.35
C VAL A 128 7.36 -10.40 -13.47
N PRO A 129 6.75 -10.52 -14.67
CA PRO A 129 7.24 -11.40 -15.73
C PRO A 129 8.68 -11.09 -16.20
N HIS A 130 9.16 -9.87 -15.97
CA HIS A 130 10.53 -9.47 -16.26
C HIS A 130 11.58 -9.98 -15.24
N LEU A 131 11.12 -10.47 -14.08
CA LEU A 131 11.91 -11.12 -13.04
C LEU A 131 11.60 -12.62 -12.89
N ASP A 132 10.46 -13.08 -13.41
CA ASP A 132 10.01 -14.47 -13.36
C ASP A 132 10.73 -15.34 -14.40
N VAL A 133 12.06 -15.31 -14.33
CA VAL A 133 13.01 -16.12 -15.09
C VAL A 133 14.06 -16.64 -14.12
N ILE A 134 14.59 -17.85 -14.35
CA ILE A 134 15.43 -18.59 -13.38
C ILE A 134 16.58 -17.72 -12.86
N GLU A 135 17.21 -16.94 -13.72
CA GLU A 135 18.37 -16.11 -13.40
C GLU A 135 18.02 -14.92 -12.49
N LYS A 136 16.75 -14.51 -12.42
CA LYS A 136 16.29 -13.30 -11.72
C LYS A 136 15.31 -13.57 -10.58
N LEU A 137 14.96 -14.83 -10.31
CA LEU A 137 14.05 -15.18 -9.20
C LEU A 137 14.49 -14.61 -7.85
N HIS A 138 15.81 -14.54 -7.62
CA HIS A 138 16.40 -13.96 -6.41
C HIS A 138 16.09 -12.46 -6.21
N ALA A 139 15.75 -11.73 -7.29
CA ALA A 139 15.42 -10.31 -7.23
C ALA A 139 13.94 -10.04 -6.89
N ILE A 140 13.10 -11.09 -6.86
CA ILE A 140 11.71 -10.97 -6.43
C ILE A 140 11.68 -10.81 -4.92
N THR A 141 11.43 -9.59 -4.49
CA THR A 141 11.47 -9.17 -3.07
C THR A 141 10.20 -8.44 -2.68
N TYR A 142 10.05 -8.22 -1.38
CA TYR A 142 8.95 -7.47 -0.76
C TYR A 142 9.55 -6.33 0.06
N SER A 143 8.81 -5.22 0.21
CA SER A 143 9.18 -4.12 1.12
C SER A 143 8.77 -4.42 2.55
#